data_AF-A0AAU4QXF8-F1
#
_entry.id   AF-A0AAU4QXF8-F1
#
_cell.length_a   1.000
_cell.length_b   1.000
_cell.length_c   1.000
_cell.angle_alpha   90.00
_cell.angle_beta   90.00
_cell.angle_gamma   90.00
#
_symmetry.space_group_name_H-M   'P 1'
#
loop_
_entity.id
_entity.type
_entity.pdbx_description
1 polymer ?
#
loop_
_entity_poly.entity_id
_entity_poly.type
_entity_poly.pdbx_seq_one_letter_code
_entity_poly.pdbx_strand_id
1 'polypeptide(L)'
;MNKAQTLDDLSVALRALRLLAVDFGHLPAPAVRVTTIYPDHLDLSFHDDLSGFEAWREALNIAPDAVSHGTQGDGRTRVLKTTGEFAGAVLVLSGFADITDPAPVGAR
;
A
#
# COMPACT_ATOMS: atom_id res chain seq x y z
N MET A 1 -25.14 13.05 -14.40
CA MET A 1 -24.28 13.10 -15.60
C MET A 1 -22.89 12.66 -15.16
N ASN A 2 -22.47 11.45 -15.50
CA ASN A 2 -21.08 11.04 -15.29
C ASN A 2 -20.25 11.84 -16.30
N LYS A 3 -19.44 12.79 -15.84
CA LYS A 3 -18.44 13.41 -16.73
C LYS A 3 -17.58 12.27 -17.28
N ALA A 4 -17.32 12.28 -18.59
CA ALA A 4 -16.31 11.39 -19.16
C ALA A 4 -15.00 11.68 -18.43
N GLN A 5 -14.50 10.71 -17.66
CA GLN A 5 -13.22 10.82 -16.98
C GLN A 5 -12.13 10.69 -18.02
N THR A 6 -11.26 11.68 -18.07
CA THR A 6 -10.12 11.71 -18.96
C THR A 6 -8.89 11.17 -18.22
N LEU A 7 -7.84 10.82 -18.96
CA LEU A 7 -6.58 10.46 -18.35
C LEU A 7 -5.96 11.61 -17.52
N ASP A 8 -6.29 12.87 -17.86
CA ASP A 8 -5.80 14.05 -17.14
C ASP A 8 -6.32 14.10 -15.69
N ASP A 9 -7.49 13.52 -15.43
CA ASP A 9 -8.03 13.39 -14.07
C ASP A 9 -7.14 12.50 -13.18
N LEU A 10 -6.38 11.57 -13.78
CA LEU A 10 -5.41 10.70 -13.08
C LEU A 10 -4.01 11.30 -12.98
N SER A 11 -3.80 12.52 -13.50
CA SER A 11 -2.46 13.08 -13.69
C SER A 11 -1.69 13.21 -12.38
N VAL A 12 -2.36 13.51 -11.27
CA VAL A 12 -1.72 13.67 -9.95
C VAL A 12 -1.16 12.33 -9.45
N ALA A 13 -1.95 11.25 -9.46
CA ALA A 13 -1.50 9.92 -9.07
C ALA A 13 -0.37 9.40 -9.99
N LEU A 14 -0.48 9.63 -11.30
CA LEU A 14 0.56 9.23 -12.28
C LEU A 14 1.86 10.01 -12.11
N ARG A 15 1.80 11.30 -11.76
CA ARG A 15 2.98 12.11 -11.44
C ARG A 15 3.65 11.62 -10.15
N ALA A 16 2.86 11.33 -9.11
CA ALA A 16 3.36 10.75 -7.88
C ALA A 16 4.09 9.42 -8.15
N LEU A 17 3.49 8.51 -8.93
CA LEU A 17 4.13 7.24 -9.31
C LEU A 17 5.46 7.45 -10.04
N ARG A 18 5.53 8.41 -10.98
CA ARG A 18 6.78 8.74 -11.68
C ARG A 18 7.86 9.20 -10.71
N LEU A 19 7.54 10.05 -9.74
CA LEU A 19 8.50 10.52 -8.74
C LEU A 19 8.97 9.37 -7.85
N LEU A 20 8.04 8.52 -7.39
CA LEU A 20 8.40 7.35 -6.59
C LEU A 20 9.35 6.40 -7.34
N ALA A 21 9.11 6.16 -8.63
CA ALA A 21 9.98 5.32 -9.44
C ALA A 21 11.40 5.89 -9.60
N VAL A 22 11.55 7.22 -9.59
CA VAL A 22 12.86 7.88 -9.68
C VAL A 22 13.57 7.89 -8.33
N ASP A 23 12.87 8.28 -7.26
CA ASP A 23 13.48 8.52 -5.95
C ASP A 23 13.66 7.22 -5.15
N PHE A 24 12.76 6.24 -5.35
CA PHE A 24 12.67 5.01 -4.57
C PHE A 24 12.74 3.74 -5.43
N GLY A 25 13.20 3.84 -6.69
CA GLY A 25 13.30 2.70 -7.61
C GLY A 25 14.21 1.55 -7.16
N HIS A 26 14.94 1.73 -6.06
CA HIS A 26 15.75 0.70 -5.41
C HIS A 26 14.97 -0.14 -4.38
N LEU A 27 13.75 0.28 -4.01
CA LEU A 27 12.89 -0.45 -3.08
C LEU A 27 12.18 -1.63 -3.76
N PRO A 28 11.68 -2.62 -2.99
CA PRO A 28 10.86 -3.71 -3.52
C PRO A 28 9.66 -3.19 -4.31
N ALA A 29 9.40 -3.73 -5.50
CA ALA A 29 8.33 -3.25 -6.35
C ALA A 29 6.93 -3.64 -5.80
N PRO A 30 6.01 -2.68 -5.54
CA PRO A 30 4.64 -2.97 -5.15
C PRO A 30 3.77 -3.36 -6.34
N ALA A 31 2.62 -3.99 -6.06
CA ALA A 31 1.48 -3.93 -6.96
C ALA A 31 0.89 -2.51 -6.92
N VAL A 32 0.84 -1.85 -8.08
CA VAL A 32 0.37 -0.47 -8.22
C VAL A 32 -1.05 -0.44 -8.77
N ARG A 33 -1.92 0.37 -8.16
CA ARG A 33 -3.27 0.65 -8.67
C ARG A 33 -3.52 2.15 -8.70
N VAL A 34 -4.00 2.60 -9.85
CA VAL A 34 -4.58 3.92 -10.10
C VAL A 34 -5.95 3.68 -10.71
N THR A 35 -6.96 4.40 -10.25
CA THR A 35 -8.35 4.16 -10.66
C THR A 35 -9.09 5.46 -10.85
N THR A 36 -10.06 5.48 -11.75
CA THR A 36 -10.93 6.65 -11.92
C THR A 36 -11.97 6.76 -10.78
N ILE A 37 -12.16 5.74 -9.96
CA ILE A 37 -13.05 5.80 -8.79
C ILE A 37 -12.50 6.79 -7.74
N TYR A 38 -11.18 6.77 -7.55
CA TYR A 38 -10.41 7.65 -6.66
C TYR A 38 -9.22 8.20 -7.46
N PRO A 39 -9.44 9.23 -8.30
CA PRO A 39 -8.48 9.63 -9.33
C PRO A 39 -7.18 10.25 -8.77
N ASP A 40 -7.23 10.75 -7.54
CA ASP A 40 -6.13 11.31 -6.77
C ASP A 40 -5.41 10.27 -5.90
N HIS A 41 -5.90 9.03 -5.85
CA HIS A 41 -5.28 7.96 -5.08
C HIS A 41 -4.23 7.18 -5.89
N LEU A 42 -3.09 6.93 -5.25
CA LEU A 42 -2.10 5.97 -5.67
C LEU A 42 -2.02 4.85 -4.63
N ASP A 43 -2.49 3.66 -4.99
CA ASP A 43 -2.42 2.51 -4.10
C ASP A 43 -1.18 1.67 -4.40
N LEU A 44 -0.38 1.40 -3.36
CA LEU A 44 0.77 0.51 -3.38
C LEU A 44 0.49 -0.66 -2.45
N SER A 45 0.42 -1.87 -3.01
CA SER A 45 0.10 -3.09 -2.27
C SER A 45 1.26 -4.08 -2.30
N PHE A 46 1.54 -4.69 -1.15
CA PHE A 46 2.53 -5.75 -0.97
C PHE A 46 1.82 -7.01 -0.51
N HIS A 47 2.19 -8.14 -1.09
CA HIS A 47 1.59 -9.44 -0.84
C HIS A 47 2.66 -10.41 -0.33
N ASP A 48 2.20 -11.54 0.20
CA ASP A 48 2.99 -12.66 0.74
C ASP A 48 3.68 -12.35 2.08
N ASP A 49 4.41 -11.23 2.19
CA ASP A 49 5.01 -10.75 3.43
C ASP A 49 4.88 -9.22 3.64
N LEU A 50 5.35 -8.74 4.80
CA LEU A 50 5.28 -7.33 5.19
C LEU A 50 6.61 -6.58 4.99
N SER A 51 7.66 -7.23 4.49
CA SER A 51 8.99 -6.62 4.36
C SER A 51 8.98 -5.45 3.36
N GLY A 52 8.30 -5.63 2.23
CA GLY A 52 8.12 -4.56 1.23
C GLY A 52 7.31 -3.38 1.79
N PHE A 53 6.24 -3.66 2.53
CA PHE A 53 5.45 -2.63 3.20
C PHE A 53 6.31 -1.81 4.17
N GLU A 54 7.08 -2.46 5.04
CA GLU A 54 7.93 -1.79 6.02
C GLU A 54 9.05 -0.98 5.37
N ALA A 55 9.69 -1.51 4.32
CA ALA A 55 10.73 -0.78 3.58
C ALA A 55 10.19 0.53 2.97
N TRP A 56 8.98 0.49 2.41
CA TRP A 56 8.34 1.69 1.87
C TRP A 56 7.84 2.64 2.96
N ARG A 57 7.27 2.12 4.05
CA ARG A 57 6.86 2.92 5.21
C ARG A 57 8.05 3.72 5.76
N GLU A 58 9.19 3.06 5.93
CA GLU A 58 10.42 3.69 6.42
C GLU A 58 10.97 4.72 5.44
N ALA A 59 11.07 4.39 4.15
CA ALA A 59 11.59 5.30 3.14
C ALA A 59 10.74 6.56 2.96
N LEU A 60 9.43 6.45 3.16
CA LEU A 60 8.47 7.56 3.14
C LEU A 60 8.36 8.29 4.49
N ASN A 61 9.18 7.91 5.48
CA ASN A 61 9.19 8.47 6.83
C ASN A 61 7.81 8.43 7.52
N ILE A 62 7.05 7.37 7.27
CA ILE A 62 5.75 7.15 7.92
C ILE A 62 6.00 6.48 9.28
N ALA A 63 5.50 7.08 10.34
CA ALA A 63 5.69 6.56 11.69
C ALA A 63 4.95 5.22 11.89
N PRO A 64 5.52 4.24 12.64
CA PRO A 64 4.88 2.95 12.86
C PRO A 64 3.49 3.03 13.50
N ASP A 65 3.25 4.03 14.36
CA ASP A 65 1.97 4.29 15.03
C ASP A 65 0.90 4.88 14.10
N ALA A 66 1.29 5.37 12.93
CA ALA A 66 0.37 5.78 11.87
C ALA A 66 -0.13 4.59 11.02
N VAL A 67 0.30 3.36 11.34
CA VAL A 67 -0.14 2.13 10.66
C VAL A 67 -1.34 1.52 11.39
N SER A 68 -2.42 1.32 10.63
CA SER A 68 -3.58 0.57 11.07
C SER A 68 -3.34 -0.93 10.88
N HIS A 69 -3.61 -1.71 11.92
CA HIS A 69 -3.50 -3.17 11.92
C HIS A 69 -4.90 -3.80 11.84
N GLY A 70 -5.03 -4.82 11.00
CA GLY A 70 -6.28 -5.57 10.86
C GLY A 70 -6.04 -7.01 10.42
N THR A 71 -7.15 -7.74 10.25
CA THR A 71 -7.16 -9.11 9.76
C THR A 71 -8.29 -9.31 8.75
N GLN A 72 -8.06 -10.13 7.72
CA GLN A 72 -9.07 -10.49 6.72
C GLN A 72 -9.09 -12.01 6.46
N GLY A 73 -10.09 -12.48 5.70
CA GLY A 73 -10.20 -13.89 5.31
C GLY A 73 -10.35 -14.84 6.50
N ASP A 74 -11.24 -14.50 7.43
CA ASP A 74 -11.47 -15.22 8.69
C ASP A 74 -10.25 -15.28 9.62
N GLY A 75 -9.48 -14.19 9.66
CA GLY A 75 -8.31 -14.08 10.52
C GLY A 75 -7.05 -14.76 9.97
N ARG A 76 -7.09 -15.25 8.72
CA ARG A 76 -5.94 -15.93 8.09
C ARG A 76 -4.90 -14.98 7.50
N THR A 77 -5.28 -13.74 7.20
CA THR A 77 -4.37 -12.77 6.60
C THR A 77 -4.31 -11.52 7.47
N ARG A 78 -3.10 -11.15 7.90
CA ARG A 78 -2.80 -9.87 8.54
C ARG A 78 -2.77 -8.79 7.47
N VAL A 79 -3.36 -7.64 7.82
CA VAL A 79 -3.40 -6.46 6.96
C VAL A 79 -2.76 -5.30 7.71
N LEU A 80 -1.77 -4.67 7.08
CA LEU A 80 -1.25 -3.36 7.48
C LEU A 80 -1.74 -2.33 6.47
N LYS A 81 -2.18 -1.17 6.95
CA LYS A 81 -2.61 -0.07 6.09
C LYS A 81 -2.20 1.27 6.67
N THR A 82 -1.73 2.16 5.81
CA THR A 82 -1.54 3.56 6.16
C THR A 82 -1.84 4.44 4.93
N THR A 83 -2.21 5.69 5.19
CA THR A 83 -2.52 6.67 4.16
C THR A 83 -1.77 7.95 4.47
N GLY A 84 -1.19 8.57 3.45
CA GLY A 84 -0.51 9.85 3.55
C GLY A 84 -0.62 10.64 2.25
N GLU A 85 -0.05 11.84 2.23
CA GLU A 85 0.04 12.66 1.02
C GLU A 85 1.45 12.58 0.43
N PHE A 86 1.54 12.39 -0.88
CA PHE A 86 2.82 12.42 -1.60
C PHE A 86 2.64 13.09 -2.95
N ALA A 87 3.40 14.17 -3.20
CA ALA A 87 3.35 14.95 -4.43
C ALA A 87 1.92 15.38 -4.86
N GLY A 88 1.06 15.65 -3.88
CA GLY A 88 -0.35 16.03 -4.08
C GLY A 88 -1.31 14.86 -4.30
N ALA A 89 -0.82 13.62 -4.39
CA ALA A 89 -1.65 12.41 -4.42
C ALA A 89 -1.90 11.88 -3.00
N VAL A 90 -3.05 11.24 -2.80
CA VAL A 90 -3.30 10.41 -1.63
C VAL A 90 -2.60 9.07 -1.86
N LEU A 91 -1.53 8.82 -1.12
CA LEU A 91 -0.78 7.58 -1.18
C LEU A 91 -1.34 6.60 -0.16
N VAL A 92 -1.77 5.43 -0.63
CA VAL A 92 -2.27 4.34 0.22
C VAL A 92 -1.29 3.20 0.17
N LEU A 93 -0.70 2.87 1.31
CA LEU A 93 0.19 1.72 1.47
C LEU A 93 -0.58 0.58 2.13
N SER A 94 -0.59 -0.61 1.52
CA SER A 94 -1.22 -1.80 2.08
C SER A 94 -0.26 -3.00 2.04
N GLY A 95 -0.16 -3.72 3.15
CA GLY A 95 0.64 -4.95 3.26
C GLY A 95 -0.25 -6.12 3.69
N PHE A 96 -0.07 -7.27 3.05
CA PHE A 96 -0.83 -8.49 3.31
C PHE A 96 0.14 -9.64 3.57
N ALA A 97 -0.05 -10.33 4.69
CA ALA A 97 0.75 -11.52 5.02
C ALA A 97 -0.09 -12.57 5.73
N ASP A 98 0.24 -13.83 5.55
CA ASP A 98 -0.44 -14.91 6.24
C ASP A 98 -0.18 -14.85 7.75
N ILE A 99 -1.24 -15.05 8.52
CA ILE A 99 -1.15 -15.33 9.95
C ILE A 99 -0.88 -16.82 10.06
N THR A 100 0.40 -17.17 10.16
CA THR A 100 0.77 -18.52 10.57
C THR A 100 0.31 -18.69 12.01
N ASP A 101 -0.65 -19.60 12.21
CA ASP A 101 -1.02 -20.04 13.55
C ASP A 101 0.27 -20.56 14.23
N PRO A 102 0.64 -20.11 15.44
CA PRO A 102 1.74 -20.73 16.15
C PRO A 102 1.49 -22.23 16.19
N ALA A 103 2.45 -23.02 15.74
CA ALA A 103 2.37 -24.47 15.77
C ALA A 103 1.88 -24.91 17.17
N PRO A 104 0.93 -25.87 17.27
CA PRO A 104 0.39 -26.26 18.56
C PRO A 104 1.54 -26.66 19.49
N VAL A 105 1.74 -25.87 20.54
CA VAL A 105 2.70 -26.19 21.60
C VAL A 105 2.11 -27.34 22.39
N GLY A 106 2.51 -28.57 22.04
CA GLY A 106 2.29 -29.74 22.87
C GLY A 106 1.48 -30.86 22.21
N ALA A 107 2.16 -31.67 21.40
CA ALA A 107 1.92 -33.11 21.45
C ALA A 107 2.97 -33.69 22.41
N ARG A 108 2.54 -34.09 23.61
CA ARG A 108 3.31 -34.95 24.50
C ARG A 108 2.39 -35.99 25.11
#